data_AF-A0A061NK75-F1
#
_entry.id   AF-A0A061NK75-F1
#
_cell.length_a   1.000
_cell.length_b   1.000
_cell.length_c   1.000
_cell.angle_alpha   90.00
_cell.angle_beta   90.00
_cell.angle_gamma   90.00
#
_symmetry.space_group_name_H-M   'P 1'
#
loop_
_entity.id
_entity.type
_entity.pdbx_description
1 polymer ?
#
loop_
_entity_poly.entity_id
_entity_poly.type
_entity_poly.pdbx_seq_one_letter_code
_entity_poly.pdbx_strand_id
1 'polypeptide(L)' 'MGALPMIMAATDDSLQGGELIGPDGAGGRKGNPTIEEPKTDVYHSATMRKLWTVSEELTNTHFANDDETVAHSATR' A
#
# COMPACT_ATOMS: atom_id res chain seq x y z
N MET A 1 -15.14 -14.51 -8.77
CA MET A 1 -14.34 -13.28 -9.00
C MET A 1 -14.64 -12.35 -7.85
N GLY A 2 -13.64 -12.02 -7.03
CA GLY A 2 -13.83 -11.15 -5.87
C GLY A 2 -12.61 -11.17 -4.97
N ALA A 3 -12.38 -12.29 -4.28
CA ALA A 3 -11.30 -12.38 -3.30
C ALA A 3 -9.93 -12.78 -3.86
N LEU A 4 -9.85 -13.39 -5.06
CA LEU A 4 -8.58 -13.96 -5.56
C LEU A 4 -7.42 -12.96 -5.65
N PRO A 5 -7.59 -11.72 -6.18
CA PRO A 5 -6.52 -10.72 -6.14
C PRO A 5 -6.05 -10.37 -4.73
N MET A 6 -6.98 -10.27 -3.77
CA MET A 6 -6.65 -10.01 -2.36
C MET A 6 -5.92 -11.19 -1.71
N ILE A 7 -6.31 -12.43 -2.03
CA ILE A 7 -5.63 -13.63 -1.53
C ILE A 7 -4.20 -13.66 -2.07
N MET A 8 -4.00 -13.46 -3.38
CA MET A 8 -2.67 -13.40 -3.99
C MET A 8 -1.82 -12.29 -3.34
N ALA A 9 -2.35 -11.07 -3.22
CA ALA A 9 -1.63 -9.96 -2.60
C ALA A 9 -1.21 -10.23 -1.14
N ALA A 10 -1.96 -11.06 -0.42
CA ALA A 10 -1.69 -11.40 0.98
C ALA A 10 -0.79 -12.62 1.17
N THR A 11 -0.65 -13.50 0.17
CA THR A 11 -0.01 -14.81 0.34
C THR A 11 1.10 -15.14 -0.66
N ASP A 12 1.26 -14.35 -1.71
CA ASP A 12 2.30 -14.60 -2.71
C ASP A 12 3.64 -14.01 -2.26
N ASP A 13 4.54 -14.88 -1.78
CA ASP A 13 5.87 -14.53 -1.29
C ASP A 13 6.81 -13.97 -2.38
N SER A 14 6.41 -14.01 -3.66
CA SER A 14 7.19 -13.43 -4.76
C SER A 14 6.99 -11.91 -4.92
N LEU A 15 5.99 -11.34 -4.24
CA LEU A 15 5.70 -9.90 -4.28
C LEU A 15 6.70 -9.12 -3.42
N GLN A 16 7.11 -7.94 -3.90
CA GLN A 16 8.13 -7.09 -3.26
C GLN A 16 7.51 -5.97 -2.41
N GLY A 17 6.24 -5.65 -2.62
CA GLY A 17 5.53 -4.55 -2.00
C GLY A 17 5.44 -3.33 -2.92
N GLY A 18 4.23 -2.75 -3.00
CA GLY A 18 3.93 -1.61 -3.86
C GLY A 18 3.27 -1.97 -5.19
N GLU A 19 3.17 -3.26 -5.52
CA GLU A 19 2.44 -3.76 -6.68
C GLU A 19 0.92 -3.58 -6.53
N LEU A 20 0.25 -3.32 -7.65
CA LEU A 20 -1.20 -3.34 -7.75
C LEU A 20 -1.63 -4.71 -8.30
N ILE A 21 -2.49 -5.44 -7.57
CA ILE A 21 -2.96 -6.76 -7.99
C ILE A 21 -4.42 -6.67 -8.44
N GLY A 22 -4.68 -7.05 -9.68
CA GLY A 22 -5.98 -6.97 -10.33
C GLY A 22 -6.25 -8.19 -11.22
N PRO A 23 -7.46 -8.34 -11.78
CA PRO A 23 -7.74 -9.45 -12.68
C PRO A 23 -7.25 -9.15 -14.11
N ASP A 24 -6.74 -10.18 -14.80
CA ASP A 24 -6.13 -10.10 -16.13
C ASP A 24 -7.09 -9.87 -17.32
N GLY A 25 -8.41 -9.91 -17.10
CA GLY A 25 -9.38 -9.74 -18.18
C GLY A 25 -9.70 -8.29 -18.52
N ALA A 26 -10.39 -8.11 -19.66
CA ALA A 26 -10.66 -6.80 -20.23
C ALA A 26 -11.28 -5.81 -19.21
N GLY A 27 -10.60 -4.67 -19.04
CA GLY A 27 -10.99 -3.59 -18.14
C GLY A 27 -10.86 -3.92 -16.65
N GLY A 28 -10.10 -4.95 -16.27
CA GLY A 28 -9.81 -5.27 -14.87
C GLY A 28 -11.05 -5.72 -14.08
N ARG A 29 -12.07 -6.29 -14.73
CA ARG A 29 -13.35 -6.63 -14.08
C ARG A 29 -13.49 -8.11 -13.73
N LYS A 30 -12.83 -9.00 -14.48
CA LYS A 30 -12.90 -10.46 -14.37
C LYS A 30 -11.59 -11.04 -14.88
N GLY A 31 -11.18 -12.21 -14.42
CA GLY A 31 -9.93 -12.83 -14.84
C GLY A 31 -9.17 -13.44 -13.67
N ASN A 32 -8.05 -14.07 -13.96
CA ASN A 32 -7.15 -14.56 -12.91
C ASN A 32 -6.40 -13.39 -12.27
N PRO A 33 -6.03 -13.48 -10.98
CA PRO A 33 -5.24 -12.44 -10.34
C PRO A 33 -3.86 -12.34 -11.01
N THR A 34 -3.42 -11.11 -11.26
CA THR A 34 -2.12 -10.78 -11.86
C THR A 34 -1.63 -9.45 -11.32
N ILE A 35 -0.34 -9.17 -11.49
CA ILE A 35 0.20 -7.82 -11.35
C ILE A 35 -0.42 -6.95 -12.46
N GLU A 36 -1.09 -5.87 -12.05
CA GLU A 36 -1.71 -4.88 -12.92
C GLU A 36 -0.74 -3.72 -13.14
N GLU A 37 -0.67 -3.22 -14.37
CA GLU A 37 0.09 -2.01 -14.70
C GLU A 37 -0.69 -0.77 -14.25
N PRO A 38 -0.17 0.03 -13.30
CA PRO A 38 -0.86 1.22 -12.83
C PRO A 38 -0.92 2.29 -13.91
N LYS A 39 -1.94 3.16 -13.87
CA LYS A 39 -2.01 4.31 -14.79
C LYS A 39 -0.82 5.25 -14.55
N THR A 40 -0.39 5.92 -15.62
CA THR A 40 0.83 6.76 -15.67
C THR A 40 0.93 7.80 -14.56
N ASP A 41 -0.20 8.33 -14.08
CA ASP A 41 -0.22 9.43 -13.10
C ASP A 41 -0.53 8.99 -11.66
N VAL A 42 -0.59 7.69 -11.39
CA VAL A 42 -0.89 7.17 -10.05
C VAL A 42 0.24 7.51 -9.08
N TYR A 43 1.50 7.44 -9.51
CA TYR A 43 2.67 7.64 -8.65
C TYR A 43 3.22 9.07 -8.68
N HIS A 44 2.48 10.01 -8.09
CA HIS A 44 2.97 11.38 -7.89
C HIS A 44 3.53 11.57 -6.47
N SER A 45 4.86 11.41 -6.32
CA SER A 45 5.52 11.33 -5.01
C SER A 45 5.27 12.54 -4.09
N ALA A 46 5.18 13.76 -4.63
CA ALA A 46 4.88 14.95 -3.84
C ALA A 46 3.44 14.96 -3.31
N THR A 47 2.49 14.44 -4.10
CA THR A 47 1.09 14.31 -3.67
C THR A 47 0.96 13.23 -2.61
N MET A 48 1.62 12.08 -2.81
CA MET A 48 1.62 10.97 -1.87
C MET A 48 2.19 11.38 -0.50
N ARG A 49 3.32 12.09 -0.48
CA ARG A 49 3.90 12.61 0.78
C ARG A 49 2.96 13.58 1.49
N LYS A 50 2.41 14.55 0.74
CA LYS A 50 1.46 15.51 1.32
C LYS A 50 0.22 14.82 1.90
N LEU A 51 -0.30 13.81 1.19
CA LEU A 51 -1.45 13.03 1.64
C LEU A 51 -1.13 12.28 2.94
N TRP A 52 0.04 11.66 3.04
CA TRP A 52 0.47 10.98 4.27
C TRP A 52 0.53 11.94 5.45
N THR A 53 1.26 13.05 5.30
CA THR A 53 1.42 14.07 6.37
C THR A 53 0.06 14.58 6.86
N VAL A 54 -0.85 14.95 5.95
CA VAL A 54 -2.18 15.43 6.33
C VAL A 54 -3.01 14.32 6.99
N SER A 55 -2.84 13.05 6.58
CA SER A 55 -3.56 11.92 7.21
C SER A 55 -3.11 11.70 8.65
N GLU A 56 -1.80 11.79 8.91
CA GLU A 56 -1.25 11.70 10.27
C GLU A 56 -1.77 12.84 11.17
N GLU A 57 -1.74 14.07 10.67
CA GLU A 57 -2.26 15.26 11.36
C GLU A 57 -3.76 15.13 11.68
N LEU A 58 -4.58 14.68 10.72
CA LEU A 58 -6.02 14.56 10.89
C LEU A 58 -6.44 13.41 11.82
N THR A 59 -5.63 12.35 11.90
CA THR A 59 -5.93 11.16 12.71
C THR A 59 -5.16 11.14 14.03
N ASN A 60 -4.28 12.12 14.26
CA ASN A 60 -3.35 12.16 15.39
C ASN A 60 -2.62 10.82 15.59
N THR A 61 -2.26 10.18 14.48
CA THR A 61 -1.55 8.90 14.43
C THR A 61 -0.31 9.10 13.58
N HIS A 62 0.84 8.64 14.05
CA HIS A 62 2.09 8.78 13.33
C HIS A 62 2.63 7.40 12.94
N PHE A 63 3.23 7.32 11.77
CA PHE A 63 4.00 6.14 11.37
C PHE A 63 5.17 5.98 12.33
N ALA A 64 5.19 4.87 13.05
CA ALA A 64 6.33 4.51 13.87
C ALA A 64 7.50 4.15 12.95
N ASN A 65 8.40 5.11 12.71
CA ASN A 65 9.72 4.76 12.20
C ASN A 65 10.47 4.07 13.35
N ASP A 66 11.17 2.98 13.05
CA ASP A 66 11.91 2.19 14.05
C ASP A 66 12.95 3.01 14.84
N ASP A 67 13.26 4.24 14.40
CA ASP A 67 14.12 5.22 15.09
C ASP A 67 13.48 5.87 16.35
N GLU A 68 12.14 5.92 16.47
CA GLU A 68 11.47 6.61 17.60
C GLU A 68 11.12 5.69 18.79
N THR A 69 11.20 4.37 18.63
CA THR A 69 10.89 3.42 19.71
C THR A 69 11.89 3.47 20.88
N VAL A 70 13.08 4.03 20.65
CA VAL A 70 14.10 4.23 21.70
C VAL A 70 13.73 5.40 22.63
N ALA A 71 13.00 6.42 22.15
CA ALA A 71 12.71 7.63 22.93
C ALA A 71 11.63 7.42 24.00
N HIS A 72 10.64 6.54 23.75
CA HIS A 72 9.56 6.25 24.70
C HIS A 72 9.92 5.24 25.79
N SER A 73 11.09 4.59 25.68
CA SER A 73 11.59 3.63 26.67
C SER A 73 12.45 4.28 27.76
N ALA A 74 12.77 5.58 27.66
CA ALA A 74 13.71 6.28 28.55
C ALA A 74 13.06 7.03 29.74
N THR A 75 11.73 6.96 29.91
CA THR A 75 11.02 7.64 31.01
C THR A 75 10.26 6.68 31.92
N ARG A 76 10.80 5.48 32.17
CA ARG A 76 10.23 4.55 33.15
C ARG A 76 11.29 3.99 34.08
#